data_AF-A0A3B0RX45-F1
#
_entry.id   AF-A0A3B0RX45-F1
#
_cell.length_a   1.000
_cell.length_b   1.000
_cell.length_c   1.000
_cell.angle_alpha   90.00
_cell.angle_beta   90.00
_cell.angle_gamma   90.00
#
_symmetry.space_group_name_H-M   'P 1'
#
loop_
_entity.id
_entity.type
_entity.pdbx_description
1 polymer ?
#
loop_
_entity_poly.entity_id
_entity_poly.type
_entity_poly.pdbx_seq_one_letter_code
_entity_poly.pdbx_strand_id
1 'polypeptide(L)'
;MADKLTANSNPDTGPAQKPQDSPALRETHNSENETNGSTPRKVSHPVGFIRQAELVDLVRAYDRDADEDILNRAYIFAMKAHGGQTRQSGDPYFSHPLAVAAILTELRADPATVVTALLHDVVEDTDYTISDIEKN
;
A
#
# COMPACT_ATOMS: atom_id res chain seq x y z
N MET A 1 -14.54 -43.01 -49.83
CA MET A 1 -14.30 -44.29 -49.15
C MET A 1 -13.65 -43.94 -47.82
N ALA A 2 -14.47 -43.63 -46.80
CA ALA A 2 -14.91 -44.57 -45.74
C ALA A 2 -13.76 -44.78 -44.72
N ASP A 3 -13.90 -44.69 -43.39
CA ASP A 3 -15.04 -44.52 -42.49
C ASP A 3 -14.53 -44.49 -41.03
N LYS A 4 -15.43 -44.18 -40.08
CA LYS A 4 -15.41 -44.36 -38.59
C LYS A 4 -14.75 -43.26 -37.73
N LEU A 5 -15.51 -42.47 -36.93
CA LEU A 5 -16.20 -42.78 -35.65
C LEU A 5 -15.22 -43.33 -34.58
N THR A 6 -15.08 -42.80 -33.35
CA THR A 6 -16.12 -42.60 -32.32
C THR A 6 -15.60 -41.74 -31.15
N ALA A 7 -16.54 -41.12 -30.43
CA ALA A 7 -16.44 -40.24 -29.26
C ALA A 7 -15.89 -40.86 -27.95
N ASN A 8 -15.53 -39.99 -26.99
CA ASN A 8 -15.83 -40.12 -25.56
C ASN A 8 -15.48 -38.76 -24.88
N SER A 9 -16.38 -37.87 -24.42
CA SER A 9 -17.48 -37.97 -23.45
C SER A 9 -17.03 -38.49 -22.08
N ASN A 10 -16.98 -37.60 -21.09
CA ASN A 10 -17.09 -37.94 -19.67
C ASN A 10 -17.63 -36.73 -18.89
N PRO A 11 -18.34 -36.98 -17.76
CA PRO A 11 -19.69 -36.47 -17.60
C PRO A 11 -19.90 -35.59 -16.36
N ASP A 12 -21.02 -34.88 -16.45
CA ASP A 12 -21.91 -34.40 -15.38
C ASP A 12 -21.88 -35.20 -14.07
N THR A 13 -21.79 -34.48 -12.94
CA THR A 13 -22.31 -34.92 -11.64
C THR A 13 -22.45 -33.72 -10.69
N GLY A 14 -23.65 -33.16 -10.59
CA GLY A 14 -24.19 -32.65 -9.31
C GLY A 14 -25.13 -33.70 -8.68
N PRO A 15 -25.93 -33.38 -7.65
CA PRO A 15 -25.79 -32.38 -6.58
C PRO A 15 -25.97 -33.01 -5.17
N ALA A 16 -25.72 -32.27 -4.08
CA ALA A 16 -26.20 -32.68 -2.74
C ALA A 16 -26.60 -31.46 -1.89
N GLN A 17 -27.87 -31.43 -1.45
CA GLN A 17 -28.49 -30.44 -0.56
C GLN A 17 -28.74 -31.03 0.84
N LYS A 18 -28.42 -30.20 1.87
CA LYS A 18 -29.04 -29.88 3.19
C LYS A 18 -29.73 -30.95 4.08
N PRO A 19 -29.70 -30.79 5.42
CA PRO A 19 -30.71 -29.98 6.15
C PRO A 19 -30.10 -29.10 7.29
N GLN A 20 -30.51 -27.84 7.53
CA GLN A 20 -31.64 -27.33 8.35
C GLN A 20 -31.69 -27.89 9.78
N ASP A 21 -31.38 -27.04 10.77
CA ASP A 21 -32.18 -26.85 11.98
C ASP A 21 -31.77 -25.54 12.71
N SER A 22 -32.77 -24.76 13.11
CA SER A 22 -32.72 -23.59 14.04
C SER A 22 -33.55 -23.96 15.29
N PRO A 23 -33.44 -23.31 16.47
CA PRO A 23 -34.05 -21.98 16.66
C PRO A 23 -33.40 -21.05 17.74
N ALA A 24 -33.97 -19.83 17.76
CA ALA A 24 -33.73 -18.59 18.53
C ALA A 24 -33.49 -18.67 20.05
N LEU A 25 -32.93 -17.56 20.62
CA LEU A 25 -33.59 -16.69 21.63
C LEU A 25 -32.74 -15.47 22.09
N ARG A 26 -33.37 -14.29 22.04
CA ARG A 26 -33.40 -13.11 22.95
C ARG A 26 -32.24 -12.11 23.18
N GLU A 27 -32.58 -10.86 22.83
CA GLU A 27 -32.34 -9.51 23.41
C GLU A 27 -31.42 -9.32 24.63
N THR A 28 -30.58 -8.27 24.60
CA THR A 28 -30.73 -7.02 25.39
C THR A 28 -29.78 -5.91 24.93
N HIS A 29 -30.26 -4.67 24.99
CA HIS A 29 -29.55 -3.40 24.85
C HIS A 29 -28.28 -3.28 25.73
N ASN A 30 -27.23 -2.60 25.26
CA ASN A 30 -26.72 -1.42 25.96
C ASN A 30 -25.86 -0.53 25.06
N SER A 31 -26.05 0.77 25.25
CA SER A 31 -25.31 1.89 24.67
C SER A 31 -24.02 2.09 25.48
N GLU A 32 -22.85 1.97 24.85
CA GLU A 32 -21.63 2.62 25.36
C GLU A 32 -20.87 3.26 24.18
N ASN A 33 -21.08 4.56 24.10
CA ASN A 33 -20.29 5.53 23.37
C ASN A 33 -18.91 5.62 24.04
N GLU A 34 -17.92 4.89 23.52
CA GLU A 34 -16.53 5.06 23.92
C GLU A 34 -15.76 5.79 22.83
N THR A 35 -15.42 7.03 23.16
CA THR A 35 -14.55 7.94 22.43
C THR A 35 -13.18 7.29 22.21
N ASN A 36 -12.91 6.79 21.01
CA ASN A 36 -11.57 6.33 20.64
C ASN A 36 -10.66 7.55 20.39
N GLY A 37 -10.09 8.07 21.47
CA GLY A 37 -8.86 8.83 21.43
C GLY A 37 -7.74 7.95 20.88
N SER A 38 -7.48 8.07 19.58
CA SER A 38 -6.39 7.39 18.90
C SER A 38 -5.06 7.91 19.45
N THR A 39 -4.57 7.25 20.50
CA THR A 39 -3.22 7.39 20.99
C THR A 39 -2.27 6.92 19.88
N PRO A 40 -1.19 7.67 19.55
CA PRO A 40 -0.30 7.22 18.49
C PRO A 40 0.40 5.97 18.99
N ARG A 41 0.14 4.85 18.32
CA ARG A 41 0.81 3.57 18.57
C ARG A 41 2.30 3.83 18.31
N LYS A 42 3.14 3.71 19.36
CA LYS A 42 4.59 3.88 19.24
C LYS A 42 5.14 2.70 18.45
N VAL A 43 5.12 2.78 17.12
CA VAL A 43 5.68 1.72 16.27
C VAL A 43 7.17 2.00 16.11
N SER A 44 7.99 1.16 16.74
CA SER A 44 9.43 1.17 16.54
C SER A 44 9.72 0.52 15.18
N HIS A 45 9.72 1.31 14.11
CA HIS A 45 10.18 0.82 12.82
C HIS A 45 11.70 0.74 12.81
N PRO A 46 12.30 -0.36 12.33
CA PRO A 46 13.69 -0.33 11.93
C PRO A 46 13.85 0.81 10.91
N VAL A 47 14.85 1.66 11.14
CA VAL A 47 15.16 2.82 10.28
C VAL A 47 15.23 2.35 8.83
N GLY A 48 14.32 2.81 7.98
CA GLY A 48 14.36 2.56 6.52
C GLY A 48 13.18 1.80 5.90
N PHE A 49 12.23 1.27 6.66
CA PHE A 49 11.01 0.67 6.07
C PHE A 49 9.74 1.16 6.78
N ILE A 50 9.29 2.36 6.40
CA ILE A 50 7.95 2.87 6.72
C ILE A 50 6.99 2.54 5.60
N ARG A 51 5.75 2.20 5.94
CA ARG A 51 4.71 1.90 4.95
C ARG A 51 4.17 3.20 4.37
N GLN A 52 3.57 3.14 3.18
CA GLN A 52 2.92 4.29 2.54
C GLN A 52 1.96 5.03 3.49
N ALA A 53 1.00 4.30 4.09
CA ALA A 53 0.04 4.88 5.02
C ALA A 53 0.71 5.52 6.24
N GLU A 54 1.78 4.90 6.74
CA GLU A 54 2.51 5.43 7.88
C GLU A 54 3.24 6.73 7.53
N LEU A 55 3.87 6.82 6.36
CA LEU A 55 4.50 8.07 5.91
C LEU A 55 3.47 9.20 5.89
N VAL A 56 2.28 8.95 5.34
CA VAL A 56 1.19 9.93 5.30
C VAL A 56 0.74 10.30 6.71
N ASP A 57 0.51 9.31 7.58
CA ASP A 57 0.09 9.53 8.97
C ASP A 57 1.12 10.37 9.74
N LEU A 58 2.41 10.12 9.54
CA LEU A 58 3.50 10.84 10.18
C LEU A 58 3.55 12.31 9.73
N VAL A 59 3.41 12.58 8.43
CA VAL A 59 3.35 13.96 7.91
C VAL A 59 2.12 14.69 8.46
N ARG A 60 0.96 14.02 8.44
CA ARG A 60 -0.30 14.58 8.94
C ARG A 60 -0.32 14.86 10.44
N ALA A 61 0.52 14.16 11.20
CA ALA A 61 0.63 14.38 12.63
C ALA A 61 1.16 15.78 12.98
N TYR A 62 1.96 16.40 12.09
CA TYR A 62 2.47 17.76 12.29
C TYR A 62 1.92 18.78 11.27
N ASP A 63 1.39 18.36 10.14
CA ASP A 63 0.73 19.21 9.15
C ASP A 63 -0.62 18.61 8.74
N ARG A 64 -1.71 19.11 9.35
CA ARG A 64 -3.06 18.56 9.14
C ARG A 64 -3.64 18.85 7.76
N ASP A 65 -3.11 19.87 7.09
CA ASP A 65 -3.55 20.33 5.78
C ASP A 65 -2.71 19.73 4.65
N ALA A 66 -1.73 18.88 4.98
CA ALA A 66 -0.94 18.13 4.02
C ALA A 66 -1.83 17.34 3.07
N ASP A 67 -1.56 17.49 1.77
CA ASP A 67 -2.22 16.75 0.71
C ASP A 67 -1.77 15.27 0.77
N GLU A 68 -2.69 14.39 1.14
CA GLU A 68 -2.43 12.95 1.21
C GLU A 68 -2.20 12.35 -0.17
N ASP A 69 -2.93 12.85 -1.17
CA ASP A 69 -2.91 12.29 -2.51
C ASP A 69 -1.55 12.52 -3.15
N ILE A 70 -0.94 13.70 -2.97
CA ILE A 70 0.41 13.95 -3.52
C ILE A 70 1.47 13.07 -2.86
N LEU A 71 1.41 12.86 -1.54
CA LEU A 71 2.33 11.97 -0.82
C LEU A 71 2.17 10.52 -1.30
N ASN A 72 0.92 10.07 -1.46
CA ASN A 72 0.60 8.73 -1.94
C ASN A 72 1.09 8.51 -3.37
N ARG A 73 0.83 9.46 -4.28
CA ARG A 73 1.25 9.36 -5.67
C ARG A 73 2.77 9.36 -5.79
N ALA A 74 3.45 10.25 -5.06
CA ALA A 74 4.92 10.28 -5.03
C ALA A 74 5.52 8.96 -4.54
N TYR A 75 4.98 8.39 -3.47
CA TYR A 75 5.43 7.10 -2.94
C TYR A 75 5.27 5.97 -3.97
N ILE A 76 4.09 5.86 -4.57
CA ILE A 76 3.80 4.83 -5.57
C ILE A 76 4.68 5.02 -6.81
N PHE A 77 4.87 6.26 -7.25
CA PHE A 77 5.68 6.57 -8.42
C PHE A 77 7.16 6.20 -8.19
N ALA A 78 7.74 6.63 -7.07
CA ALA A 78 9.11 6.26 -6.69
C ALA A 78 9.28 4.74 -6.55
N MET A 79 8.31 4.04 -5.96
CA MET A 79 8.32 2.58 -5.86
C MET A 79 8.27 1.91 -7.24
N LYS A 80 7.47 2.42 -8.16
CA LYS A 80 7.40 1.90 -9.54
C LYS A 80 8.69 2.18 -10.30
N ALA A 81 9.25 3.38 -10.15
CA ALA A 81 10.48 3.81 -10.81
C ALA A 81 11.67 2.92 -10.41
N HIS A 82 11.81 2.65 -9.11
CA HIS A 82 12.93 1.87 -8.57
C HIS A 82 12.58 0.39 -8.30
N GLY A 83 11.37 -0.08 -8.64
CA GLY A 83 10.86 -1.39 -8.23
C GLY A 83 11.61 -2.59 -8.81
N GLY A 84 12.28 -2.41 -9.94
CA GLY A 84 13.16 -3.42 -10.56
C GLY A 84 14.64 -3.29 -10.17
N GLN A 85 15.00 -2.29 -9.36
CA GLN A 85 16.39 -1.94 -9.08
C GLN A 85 16.83 -2.48 -7.72
N THR A 86 18.04 -3.04 -7.68
CA THR A 86 18.69 -3.52 -6.46
C THR A 86 20.02 -2.81 -6.25
N ARG A 87 20.35 -2.46 -5.00
CA ARG A 87 21.67 -1.93 -4.64
C ARG A 87 22.72 -3.04 -4.69
N GLN A 88 24.00 -2.67 -4.65
CA GLN A 88 25.11 -3.65 -4.58
C GLN A 88 25.03 -4.58 -3.36
N SER A 89 24.37 -4.16 -2.28
CA SER A 89 24.09 -4.99 -1.10
C SER A 89 23.04 -6.07 -1.33
N GLY A 90 22.25 -5.97 -2.40
CA GLY A 90 21.09 -6.82 -2.67
C GLY A 90 19.75 -6.25 -2.19
N ASP A 91 19.75 -5.11 -1.48
CA ASP A 91 18.52 -4.47 -1.01
C ASP A 91 17.77 -3.75 -2.15
N PRO A 92 16.43 -3.63 -2.09
CA PRO A 92 15.67 -2.84 -3.05
C PRO A 92 16.13 -1.38 -3.06
N TYR A 93 16.35 -0.79 -4.24
CA TYR A 93 16.83 0.59 -4.35
C TYR A 93 15.87 1.60 -3.69
N PHE A 94 14.57 1.36 -3.81
CA PHE A 94 13.51 2.19 -3.20
C PHE A 94 13.68 2.40 -1.67
N SER A 95 14.41 1.53 -0.97
CA SER A 95 14.71 1.73 0.45
C SER A 95 15.48 3.02 0.74
N HIS A 96 16.30 3.50 -0.20
CA HIS A 96 17.08 4.73 -0.02
C HIS A 96 16.20 6.00 -0.02
N PRO A 97 15.43 6.32 -1.08
CA PRO A 97 14.52 7.47 -1.05
C PRO A 97 13.53 7.43 0.12
N LEU A 98 13.07 6.23 0.49
CA LEU A 98 12.17 6.04 1.63
C LEU A 98 12.82 6.37 2.98
N ALA A 99 14.09 5.98 3.19
CA ALA A 99 14.82 6.31 4.41
C ALA A 99 15.06 7.82 4.53
N VAL A 100 15.37 8.51 3.42
CA VAL A 100 15.53 9.97 3.41
C VAL A 100 14.20 10.66 3.76
N ALA A 101 13.09 10.24 3.16
CA ALA A 101 11.76 10.76 3.47
C ALA A 101 11.38 10.54 4.95
N ALA A 102 11.71 9.37 5.52
CA ALA A 102 11.49 9.08 6.94
C ALA A 102 12.23 10.06 7.85
N ILE A 103 13.53 10.30 7.60
CA ILE A 103 14.34 11.26 8.37
C ILE A 103 13.75 12.67 8.29
N LEU A 104 13.34 13.12 7.09
CA LEU A 104 12.75 14.45 6.91
C LEU A 104 11.42 14.59 7.66
N THR A 105 10.65 13.52 7.74
CA THR A 105 9.41 13.47 8.50
C THR A 105 9.67 13.56 10.01
N GLU A 106 10.73 12.91 10.52
CA GLU A 106 11.17 13.07 11.93
C GLU A 106 11.58 14.50 12.25
N LEU A 107 12.19 15.20 11.28
CA LEU A 107 12.56 16.61 11.37
C LEU A 107 11.37 17.57 11.13
N ARG A 108 10.18 17.05 10.86
CA ARG A 108 8.97 17.83 10.53
C ARG A 108 9.15 18.74 9.33
N ALA A 109 9.85 18.27 8.30
CA ALA A 109 9.94 18.97 7.03
C ALA A 109 8.55 19.13 6.40
N ASP A 110 8.38 20.18 5.59
CA ASP A 110 7.11 20.40 4.89
C ASP A 110 6.77 19.24 3.93
N PRO A 111 5.49 19.03 3.60
CA PRO A 111 5.08 17.92 2.73
C PRO A 111 5.75 17.92 1.36
N ALA A 112 6.03 19.10 0.77
CA ALA A 112 6.68 19.19 -0.54
C ALA A 112 8.15 18.73 -0.47
N THR A 113 8.84 19.03 0.62
CA THR A 113 10.19 18.49 0.89
C THR A 113 10.17 16.97 1.03
N VAL A 114 9.18 16.39 1.71
CA VAL A 114 9.02 14.93 1.83
C VAL A 114 8.74 14.28 0.47
N VAL A 115 7.87 14.87 -0.35
CA VAL A 115 7.61 14.44 -1.74
C VAL A 115 8.89 14.50 -2.57
N THR A 116 9.65 15.59 -2.46
CA THR A 116 10.93 15.74 -3.17
C THR A 116 11.89 14.63 -2.79
N ALA A 117 11.99 14.27 -1.52
CA ALA A 117 12.86 13.19 -1.07
C ALA A 117 12.48 11.81 -1.64
N LEU A 118 11.19 11.53 -1.79
CA LEU A 118 10.75 10.30 -2.46
C LEU A 118 11.16 10.26 -3.93
N LEU A 119 11.21 11.41 -4.60
CA LEU A 119 11.39 11.54 -6.04
C LEU A 119 12.83 11.91 -6.47
N HIS A 120 13.72 12.25 -5.54
CA HIS A 120 14.96 12.97 -5.84
C HIS A 120 15.87 12.26 -6.84
N ASP A 121 15.93 10.93 -6.78
CA ASP A 121 16.78 10.10 -7.64
C ASP A 121 16.06 9.58 -8.89
N VAL A 122 14.75 9.81 -9.04
CA VAL A 122 13.97 9.18 -10.11
C VAL A 122 14.47 9.62 -11.50
N VAL A 123 14.79 10.89 -11.69
CA VAL A 123 15.27 11.40 -12.99
C VAL A 123 16.72 11.03 -13.26
N GLU A 124 17.53 10.83 -12.21
CA GLU A 124 18.95 10.50 -12.33
C GLU A 124 19.17 9.00 -12.60
N ASP A 125 18.42 8.14 -11.91
CA ASP A 125 18.68 6.70 -11.85
C ASP A 125 17.67 5.85 -12.63
N THR A 126 16.69 6.46 -13.30
CA THR A 126 15.66 5.75 -14.06
C THR A 126 15.38 6.40 -15.41
N ASP A 127 14.59 5.74 -16.26
CA ASP A 127 14.20 6.28 -17.56
C ASP A 127 13.07 7.33 -17.48
N TYR A 128 12.57 7.64 -16.28
CA TYR A 128 11.51 8.63 -16.09
C TYR A 128 12.05 10.06 -16.21
N THR A 129 11.26 10.93 -16.84
CA THR A 129 11.62 12.33 -17.06
C THR A 129 10.91 13.28 -16.09
N ILE A 130 11.36 14.53 -16.03
CA ILE A 130 10.66 15.60 -15.30
C ILE A 130 9.20 15.72 -15.75
N SER A 131 8.93 15.61 -17.05
CA SER A 131 7.57 15.66 -17.58
C SER A 131 6.71 14.47 -17.16
N ASP A 132 7.29 13.34 -16.78
CA ASP A 132 6.53 12.22 -16.22
C ASP A 132 6.18 12.49 -14.76
N ILE A 133 7.07 13.13 -14.00
CA ILE A 133 6.80 13.57 -12.62
C ILE A 133 5.67 14.61 -12.60
N GLU A 134 5.69 15.60 -13.49
CA GLU A 134 4.67 16.66 -13.55
C GLU A 134 3.25 16.16 -13.87
N LYS A 135 3.14 14.97 -14.50
CA LYS A 135 1.85 14.37 -14.90
C LYS A 135 1.28 13.41 -13.86
N ASN A 136 2.04 13.05 -12.82
CA ASN A 136 1.61 12.13 -11.77
C ASN A 136 0.82 12.85 -10.67
#